data_AF-A0A3P7NWU4-F1
#
_entry.id   AF-A0A3P7NWU4-F1
#
_cell.length_a   1.000
_cell.length_b   1.000
_cell.length_c   1.000
_cell.angle_alpha   90.00
_cell.angle_beta   90.00
_cell.angle_gamma   90.00
#
_symmetry.space_group_name_H-M   'P 1'
#
loop_
_entity.id
_entity.type
_entity.pdbx_description
1 polymer ?
#
loop_
_entity_poly.entity_id
_entity_poly.type
_entity_poly.pdbx_seq_one_letter_code
_entity_poly.pdbx_strand_id
1 'polypeptide(L)'
;MVVTAAVLTGFLESDENGVRNWQGINPSTNSEGDPVDDLLSALQTGASEHSVHLILGAPLYATSIDHPWFGQSVNDLTSVYKDFYMWQKAGVSSQCL
;
A
#
# COMPACT_ATOMS: atom_id res chain seq x y z
N MET A 1 -3.01 30.58 12.31
CA MET A 1 -2.61 29.61 11.28
C MET A 1 -3.82 28.72 11.03
N VAL A 2 -4.32 28.64 9.81
CA VAL A 2 -5.46 27.78 9.45
C VAL A 2 -4.90 26.57 8.70
N VAL A 3 -5.34 25.37 9.07
CA VAL A 3 -4.92 24.14 8.39
C VAL A 3 -5.71 24.03 7.08
N THR A 4 -5.00 23.86 5.97
CA THR A 4 -5.60 23.74 4.62
C THR A 4 -5.42 22.36 4.00
N ALA A 5 -4.65 21.48 4.64
CA ALA A 5 -4.41 20.13 4.16
C ALA A 5 -4.17 19.17 5.32
N ALA A 6 -4.59 17.92 5.15
CA ALA A 6 -4.29 16.81 6.04
C ALA A 6 -3.71 15.65 5.21
N VAL A 7 -2.60 15.10 5.69
CA VAL A 7 -1.93 13.96 5.06
C VAL A 7 -2.24 12.71 5.88
N LEU A 8 -2.88 11.73 5.24
CA LEU A 8 -3.20 10.45 5.84
C LEU A 8 -2.08 9.46 5.53
N THR A 9 -1.25 9.16 6.51
CA THR A 9 -0.16 8.17 6.41
C THR A 9 -0.58 6.87 7.08
N GLY A 10 -0.16 5.73 6.53
CA GLY A 10 -0.55 4.41 7.08
C GLY A 10 -2.04 4.05 6.90
N PHE A 11 -2.76 4.81 6.07
CA PHE A 11 -4.20 4.60 5.84
C PHE A 11 -4.48 3.33 5.04
N LEU A 12 -3.70 3.06 4.01
CA LEU A 12 -3.82 1.84 3.19
C LEU A 12 -3.43 0.60 3.99
N GLU A 13 -4.08 -0.51 3.70
CA GLU A 13 -3.75 -1.82 4.28
C GLU A 13 -2.30 -2.19 3.94
N SER A 14 -1.45 -2.20 4.96
CA SER A 14 0.01 -2.29 4.82
C SER A 14 0.66 -2.96 6.03
N ASP A 15 1.90 -3.38 5.85
CA ASP A 15 2.82 -3.80 6.92
C ASP A 15 4.15 -3.03 6.82
N GLU A 16 5.15 -3.49 7.57
CA GLU A 16 6.50 -2.90 7.58
C GLU A 16 7.21 -2.93 6.21
N ASN A 17 6.79 -3.80 5.29
CA ASN A 17 7.40 -4.00 3.98
C ASN A 17 6.65 -3.26 2.85
N GLY A 18 5.42 -2.79 3.10
CA GLY A 18 4.67 -1.96 2.15
C GLY A 18 3.18 -2.29 2.12
N VAL A 19 2.52 -1.83 1.05
CA VAL A 19 1.07 -2.05 0.86
C VAL A 19 0.79 -3.52 0.58
N ARG A 20 -0.23 -4.07 1.26
CA ARG A 20 -0.79 -5.41 1.05
C ARG A 20 -1.98 -5.39 0.10
N ASN A 21 -2.78 -4.33 0.18
CA ASN A 21 -3.98 -4.16 -0.61
C ASN A 21 -4.24 -2.68 -0.89
N TRP A 22 -4.11 -2.27 -2.15
CA TRP A 22 -4.34 -0.88 -2.59
C TRP A 22 -5.81 -0.44 -2.48
N GLN A 23 -6.73 -1.39 -2.33
CA GLN A 23 -8.17 -1.14 -2.16
C GLN A 23 -8.62 -1.34 -0.70
N GLY A 24 -7.70 -1.73 0.19
CA GLY A 24 -7.97 -1.97 1.60
C GLY A 24 -7.51 -0.81 2.47
N ILE A 25 -8.20 -0.63 3.60
CA ILE A 25 -7.80 0.28 4.67
C ILE A 25 -7.17 -0.54 5.79
N ASN A 26 -6.14 0.01 6.43
CA ASN A 26 -5.48 -0.64 7.55
C ASN A 26 -6.51 -0.97 8.66
N PRO A 27 -6.57 -2.22 9.17
CA PRO A 27 -7.47 -2.59 10.25
C PRO A 27 -7.30 -1.78 11.53
N SER A 28 -6.12 -1.18 11.77
CA SER A 28 -5.94 -0.26 12.91
C SER A 28 -6.71 1.05 12.75
N THR A 29 -7.04 1.42 11.52
CA THR A 29 -7.77 2.64 11.15
C THR A 29 -9.26 2.37 10.95
N ASN A 30 -9.60 1.22 10.38
CA ASN A 30 -10.97 0.78 10.14
C ASN A 30 -11.22 -0.59 10.78
N SER A 31 -11.14 -0.64 12.11
CA SER A 31 -11.27 -1.89 12.88
C SER A 31 -12.67 -2.48 12.85
N GLU A 32 -13.68 -1.64 12.66
CA GLU A 32 -15.10 -2.04 12.62
C GLU A 32 -15.50 -2.60 11.24
N GLY A 33 -14.62 -2.45 10.24
CA GLY A 33 -14.83 -2.99 8.90
C GLY A 33 -15.87 -2.22 8.10
N ASP A 34 -16.03 -0.92 8.38
CA ASP A 34 -16.90 -0.05 7.58
C ASP A 34 -16.50 -0.18 6.10
N PRO A 35 -17.45 -0.12 5.15
CA PRO A 35 -17.11 -0.12 3.74
C PRO A 35 -16.11 0.99 3.43
N VAL A 36 -15.01 0.64 2.76
CA VAL A 36 -13.91 1.57 2.42
C VAL A 36 -14.44 2.83 1.72
N ASP A 37 -15.40 2.65 0.81
CA ASP A 37 -16.03 3.74 0.07
C ASP A 37 -16.82 4.69 0.98
N ASP A 38 -17.50 4.17 2.00
CA ASP A 38 -18.26 4.97 2.96
C ASP A 38 -17.32 5.82 3.83
N LEU A 39 -16.24 5.20 4.34
CA LEU A 39 -15.24 5.89 5.14
C LEU A 39 -14.53 6.99 4.34
N LEU A 40 -14.12 6.70 3.10
CA LEU A 40 -13.50 7.70 2.23
C LEU A 40 -14.47 8.83 1.89
N SER A 41 -15.74 8.51 1.63
CA SER A 41 -16.78 9.51 1.34
C SER A 41 -17.05 10.43 2.54
N ALA A 42 -17.10 9.87 3.75
CA ALA A 42 -17.28 10.63 4.98
C ALA A 42 -16.09 11.57 5.24
N LEU A 43 -14.85 11.07 5.10
CA LEU A 43 -13.64 11.86 5.23
C LEU A 43 -13.60 13.01 4.20
N GLN A 44 -13.89 12.71 2.93
CA GLN A 44 -13.91 13.71 1.87
C GLN A 44 -14.98 14.78 2.11
N THR A 45 -16.15 14.39 2.61
CA THR A 45 -17.24 15.32 2.95
C THR A 45 -16.79 16.30 4.04
N GLY A 46 -16.31 15.79 5.17
CA GLY A 46 -15.85 16.63 6.28
C GLY A 46 -14.68 17.54 5.89
N ALA A 47 -13.75 17.04 5.08
CA ALA A 47 -12.63 17.85 4.59
C ALA A 47 -13.11 18.99 3.67
N SER A 48 -14.06 18.71 2.79
CA SER A 48 -14.59 19.70 1.84
C SER A 48 -15.36 20.82 2.55
N GLU A 49 -16.14 20.50 3.58
CA GLU A 49 -16.85 21.48 4.42
C GLU A 49 -15.91 22.48 5.11
N HIS A 50 -14.68 22.03 5.39
CA HIS A 50 -13.66 22.84 6.06
C HIS A 50 -12.58 23.38 5.12
N SER A 51 -12.74 23.23 3.80
CA SER A 51 -11.73 23.63 2.80
C SER A 51 -10.35 23.00 3.08
N VAL A 52 -10.34 21.77 3.57
CA VAL A 52 -9.14 20.97 3.83
C VAL A 52 -8.93 20.00 2.67
N HIS A 53 -7.72 19.98 2.12
CA HIS A 53 -7.32 18.98 1.14
C HIS A 53 -6.87 17.70 1.84
N LEU A 54 -7.49 16.57 1.50
CA LEU A 54 -7.00 15.26 1.92
C LEU A 54 -5.95 14.75 0.93
N ILE A 55 -4.81 14.32 1.47
CA ILE A 55 -3.74 13.71 0.70
C ILE A 55 -3.48 12.31 1.27
N LEU A 56 -3.62 11.29 0.45
CA LEU A 56 -3.32 9.92 0.82
C LEU A 56 -1.82 9.64 0.59
N GLY A 57 -1.13 9.20 1.63
CA GLY A 57 0.23 8.69 1.51
C GLY A 57 0.23 7.32 0.84
N ALA A 58 0.78 7.23 -0.38
CA ALA A 58 0.90 5.99 -1.13
C ALA A 58 2.38 5.65 -1.37
N PRO A 59 2.96 4.67 -0.66
CA PRO A 59 4.35 4.26 -0.87
C PRO A 59 4.46 3.38 -2.12
N LEU A 60 4.57 3.99 -3.30
CA LEU A 60 4.62 3.30 -4.60
C LEU A 60 5.96 2.62 -4.91
N TYR A 61 6.93 2.64 -3.98
CA TYR A 61 8.27 2.11 -4.20
C TYR A 61 8.41 0.62 -3.89
N ALA A 62 7.47 0.04 -3.11
CA ALA A 62 7.45 -1.36 -2.75
C ALA A 62 6.04 -1.78 -2.31
N THR A 63 5.79 -3.09 -2.36
CA THR A 63 4.61 -3.76 -1.81
C THR A 63 5.06 -4.84 -0.84
N SER A 64 4.18 -5.20 0.08
CA SER A 64 4.43 -6.30 1.03
C SER A 64 4.70 -7.61 0.30
N ILE A 65 5.46 -8.51 0.93
CA ILE A 65 5.61 -9.90 0.47
C ILE A 65 4.27 -10.66 0.47
N ASP A 66 3.30 -10.20 1.26
CA ASP A 66 1.93 -10.74 1.30
C ASP A 66 1.04 -10.14 0.20
N HIS A 67 1.55 -9.17 -0.59
CA HIS A 67 0.79 -8.59 -1.69
C HIS A 67 0.58 -9.63 -2.81
N PRO A 68 -0.64 -9.74 -3.40
CA PRO A 68 -0.92 -10.73 -4.45
C PRO A 68 0.04 -10.69 -5.65
N TRP A 69 0.49 -9.48 -6.02
CA TRP A 69 1.50 -9.31 -7.06
C TRP A 69 2.81 -10.00 -6.72
N PHE A 70 3.27 -9.95 -5.46
CA PHE A 70 4.52 -10.60 -5.04
C PHE A 70 4.36 -12.12 -5.16
N GLY A 71 3.27 -12.67 -4.62
CA GLY A 71 2.96 -14.09 -4.74
C GLY A 71 2.93 -14.58 -6.19
N GLN A 72 2.30 -13.83 -7.10
CA GLN A 72 2.30 -14.20 -8.52
C GLN A 72 3.66 -14.07 -9.19
N SER A 73 4.42 -13.02 -8.84
CA SER A 73 5.75 -12.79 -9.41
C SER A 73 6.76 -13.89 -9.07
N VAL A 74 6.63 -14.51 -7.89
CA VAL A 74 7.47 -15.62 -7.42
C VAL A 74 7.03 -16.95 -8.06
N ASN A 75 5.73 -17.20 -8.10
CA ASN A 75 5.20 -18.54 -8.39
C ASN A 75 4.86 -18.77 -9.87
N ASP A 76 4.69 -17.71 -10.67
CA ASP A 76 4.30 -17.81 -12.07
C ASP A 76 5.17 -16.91 -12.97
N LEU A 77 6.12 -17.55 -13.66
CA LEU A 77 7.01 -16.88 -14.61
C LEU A 77 6.33 -16.43 -15.90
N THR A 78 5.06 -16.76 -16.11
CA THR A 78 4.23 -16.27 -17.23
C THR A 78 3.30 -15.14 -16.81
N SER A 79 3.18 -14.88 -15.50
CA SER A 79 2.35 -13.81 -14.97
C SER A 79 2.87 -12.44 -15.39
N VAL A 80 1.95 -11.51 -15.63
CA VAL A 80 2.26 -10.08 -15.84
C VAL A 80 3.02 -9.47 -14.64
N TYR A 81 2.90 -10.07 -13.46
CA TYR A 81 3.55 -9.58 -12.24
C TYR A 81 5.00 -10.03 -12.09
N LYS A 82 5.50 -10.96 -12.92
CA LYS A 82 6.90 -11.41 -12.89
C LYS A 82 7.88 -10.24 -12.87
N ASP A 83 7.63 -9.23 -13.71
CA ASP A 83 8.54 -8.10 -13.91
C ASP A 83 8.18 -6.88 -13.04
N PHE A 84 7.22 -7.01 -12.11
CA PHE A 84 6.88 -5.94 -11.15
C PHE A 84 7.95 -5.78 -10.06
N TYR A 85 8.81 -6.79 -9.86
CA TYR A 85 9.86 -6.79 -8.84
C TYR A 85 11.24 -7.03 -9.46
N MET A 86 12.27 -6.65 -8.70
CA MET A 86 13.65 -6.85 -9.11
C MET A 86 14.14 -8.23 -8.67
N TRP A 87 14.41 -9.11 -9.63
CA TRP A 87 14.94 -10.46 -9.39
C TRP A 87 16.40 -10.55 -9.80
N GLN A 88 17.21 -11.18 -8.97
CA GLN A 88 18.59 -11.54 -9.29
C GLN A 88 18.77 -13.05 -9.11
N LYS A 89 19.42 -13.70 -10.09
CA LYS A 89 19.87 -15.08 -9.88
C LYS A 89 20.88 -15.09 -8.74
N ALA A 90 20.72 -16.00 -7.78
CA ALA A 90 21.73 -16.22 -6.76
C ALA A 90 23.08 -16.45 -7.46
N GLY A 91 24.03 -15.54 -7.23
CA GLY A 91 25.38 -15.69 -7.76
C GLY A 91 25.96 -17.00 -7.24
N VAL A 92 26.75 -17.69 -8.06
CA VAL A 92 27.60 -18.78 -7.57
C VAL A 92 28.56 -18.17 -6.57
N SER A 93 28.27 -18.29 -5.28
CA SER A 93 29.22 -17.89 -4.25
C SER A 93 30.43 -18.82 -4.40
N SER A 94 31.52 -18.31 -4.94
CA SER A 94 32.82 -18.96 -4.82
C SER A 94 33.08 -19.07 -3.31
N GLN A 95 32.87 -20.26 -2.75
CA GLN A 95 33.26 -20.56 -1.39
C GLN A 95 34.76 -20.24 -1.29
N CYS A 96 35.10 -19.28 -0.41
CA CYS A 96 36.47 -19.10 0.01
C CYS A 96 36.89 -20.41 0.70
N LEU A 97 37.70 -21.19 0.00
CA LEU A 97 38.55 -22.24 0.56
C LEU A 97 39.83 -21.60 1.09
#